data_AF-A0A964JDI6-F1
#
_entry.id   AF-A0A964JDI6-F1
#
_cell.length_a   1.000
_cell.length_b   1.000
_cell.length_c   1.000
_cell.angle_alpha   90.00
_cell.angle_beta   90.00
_cell.angle_gamma   90.00
#
_symmetry.space_group_name_H-M   'P 1'
#
loop_
_entity.id
_entity.type
_entity.pdbx_description
1 polymer ?
#
loop_
_entity_poly.entity_id
_entity_poly.type
_entity_poly.pdbx_seq_one_letter_code
_entity_poly.pdbx_strand_id
1 'polypeptide(L)' 'MARDAKDRLVPDVINVINMMEKRDGWGVGYPAEWRNGNWEFASFTADRALRDVSLQSCFDCHRPVGDAGFDFVYVSPEMR' A
#
# COMPACT_ATOMS: atom_id res chain seq x y z
N MET A 1 -1.73 5.19 19.77
CA MET A 1 -0.27 5.45 19.73
C MET A 1 0.26 5.26 21.13
N ALA A 2 0.96 4.15 21.38
CA ALA A 2 1.53 3.87 22.69
C ALA A 2 2.83 4.67 22.90
N ARG A 3 3.10 5.00 24.16
CA ARG A 3 4.34 5.64 24.60
C ARG A 3 4.93 4.89 25.78
N ASP A 4 6.26 4.83 25.87
CA ASP A 4 6.93 4.27 27.04
C ASP A 4 7.03 5.29 28.19
N ALA A 5 7.63 4.87 29.31
CA ALA A 5 7.82 5.73 30.49
C ALA A 5 8.72 6.96 30.24
N LYS A 6 9.40 7.03 29.09
CA LYS A 6 10.22 8.16 28.65
C LYS A 6 9.54 8.98 27.55
N ASP A 7 8.24 8.80 27.36
CA ASP A 7 7.40 9.46 26.36
C ASP A 7 7.76 9.14 24.90
N ARG A 8 8.53 8.07 24.66
CA ARG A 8 8.93 7.66 23.30
C ARG A 8 7.82 6.85 22.66
N LEU A 9 7.59 7.04 21.36
CA LEU A 9 6.68 6.19 20.58
C LEU A 9 7.17 4.75 20.60
N VAL A 10 6.28 3.82 20.93
CA VAL A 10 6.53 2.38 20.88
C VAL A 10 5.47 1.67 20.04
N PRO A 11 5.81 0.54 19.38
CA PRO A 11 4.82 -0.29 18.71
C PRO A 11 3.72 -0.72 19.67
N ASP A 12 2.51 -0.77 19.14
CA ASP A 12 1.29 -1.19 19.84
C ASP A 12 0.62 -2.27 18.99
N VAL A 13 -0.70 -2.41 19.09
CA VAL A 13 -1.50 -3.26 18.21
C VAL A 13 -1.49 -2.78 16.76
N ILE A 14 -1.54 -3.73 15.84
CA ILE A 14 -1.76 -3.46 14.40
C ILE A 14 -3.17 -2.87 14.26
N ASN A 15 -3.28 -1.76 13.53
CA ASN A 15 -4.56 -1.10 13.25
C ASN A 15 -5.06 -1.37 11.82
N VAL A 16 -4.15 -1.42 10.84
CA VAL A 16 -4.47 -1.59 9.42
C VAL A 16 -3.28 -2.25 8.73
N ILE A 17 -3.57 -3.05 7.71
CA ILE A 17 -2.58 -3.60 6.79
C ILE A 17 -2.91 -3.03 5.41
N ASN A 18 -1.99 -2.28 4.81
CA ASN A 18 -2.13 -1.80 3.44
C ASN A 18 -1.17 -2.58 2.54
N MET A 19 -1.63 -2.94 1.35
CA MET A 19 -0.89 -3.77 0.42
C MET A 19 -0.87 -3.13 -0.97
N MET A 20 0.25 -3.32 -1.65
CA MET A 20 0.44 -2.98 -3.06
C MET A 20 1.04 -4.21 -3.75
N GLU A 21 0.44 -4.65 -4.85
CA GLU A 21 0.98 -5.73 -5.67
C GLU A 21 0.94 -5.33 -7.14
N LYS A 22 1.99 -5.71 -7.89
CA LYS A 22 2.12 -5.48 -9.32
C LYS A 22 2.03 -6.83 -10.03
N ARG A 23 1.07 -6.99 -10.94
CA ARG A 23 0.90 -8.22 -11.73
C ARG A 23 0.42 -7.92 -13.14
N ASP A 24 0.94 -8.63 -14.12
CA ASP A 24 0.51 -8.45 -15.51
C ASP A 24 -1.00 -8.58 -15.68
N GLY A 25 -1.59 -7.60 -16.35
CA GLY A 25 -3.04 -7.50 -16.58
C GLY A 25 -3.82 -6.84 -15.44
N TRP A 26 -3.20 -6.46 -14.32
CA TRP A 26 -3.86 -5.69 -13.27
C TRP A 26 -3.99 -4.21 -13.62
N GLY A 27 -4.85 -3.50 -12.88
CA GLY A 27 -5.11 -2.07 -13.11
C GLY A 27 -5.98 -1.76 -14.34
N VAL A 28 -6.32 -2.76 -15.17
CA VAL A 28 -7.13 -2.60 -16.39
C VAL A 28 -8.58 -2.14 -16.08
N GLY A 29 -9.09 -2.48 -14.90
CA GLY A 29 -10.44 -2.10 -14.46
C GLY A 29 -10.57 -0.63 -14.05
N TYR A 30 -9.46 0.07 -13.80
CA TYR A 30 -9.49 1.48 -13.40
C TYR A 30 -9.50 2.43 -14.60
N PRO A 31 -10.09 3.63 -14.45
CA PRO A 31 -9.95 4.73 -15.41
C PRO A 31 -8.47 5.00 -15.72
N ALA A 32 -8.18 5.38 -16.96
CA ALA A 32 -6.81 5.63 -17.40
C ALA A 32 -6.12 6.75 -16.61
N GLU A 33 -6.91 7.70 -16.11
CA GLU A 33 -6.47 8.82 -15.29
C GLU A 33 -5.93 8.37 -13.92
N TRP A 34 -6.36 7.22 -13.41
CA TRP A 34 -5.93 6.68 -12.12
C TRP A 34 -4.93 5.54 -12.26
N ARG A 35 -4.86 4.92 -13.45
CA ARG A 35 -4.05 3.74 -13.68
C ARG A 35 -2.58 4.03 -13.38
N ASN A 36 -2.04 3.35 -12.37
CA ASN A 36 -0.62 3.33 -12.05
C ASN A 36 0.01 2.05 -12.64
N GLY A 37 -0.02 1.92 -13.97
CA GLY A 37 0.38 0.68 -14.65
C GLY A 37 -0.39 -0.56 -14.18
N ASN A 38 0.35 -1.61 -13.82
CA ASN A 38 -0.16 -2.92 -13.39
C ASN A 38 -0.28 -3.05 -11.86
N TRP A 39 -0.35 -1.93 -11.13
CA TRP A 39 -0.46 -1.90 -9.67
C TRP A 39 -1.91 -2.02 -9.20
N GLU A 40 -2.10 -2.80 -8.13
CA GLU A 40 -3.35 -2.90 -7.37
C GLU A 40 -3.10 -2.56 -5.91
N PHE A 41 -4.11 -1.98 -5.26
CA PHE A 41 -4.06 -1.56 -3.87
C PHE A 41 -5.15 -2.24 -3.07
N ALA A 42 -4.86 -2.58 -1.82
CA ALA A 42 -5.86 -3.09 -0.90
C ALA A 42 -5.56 -2.62 0.52
N SER A 43 -6.62 -2.41 1.29
CA SER A 43 -6.55 -2.12 2.72
C SER A 43 -7.30 -3.20 3.47
N PHE A 44 -6.69 -3.72 4.53
CA PHE A 44 -7.25 -4.75 5.37
C PHE A 44 -7.28 -4.28 6.82
N THR A 45 -8.29 -4.75 7.55
CA THR A 45 -8.34 -4.64 9.01
C THR A 45 -7.21 -5.47 9.64
N ALA A 46 -6.98 -5.28 10.95
CA ALA A 46 -5.96 -6.04 11.68
C ALA A 46 -6.21 -7.57 11.68
N ASP A 47 -7.47 -7.99 11.58
CA ASP A 47 -7.92 -9.38 11.43
C ASP A 47 -7.95 -9.85 9.97
N ARG A 48 -7.38 -9.06 9.04
CA ARG A 48 -7.19 -9.40 7.61
C ARG A 48 -8.47 -9.39 6.77
N ALA A 49 -9.55 -8.81 7.25
CA ALA A 49 -10.73 -8.57 6.43
C ALA A 49 -10.50 -7.39 5.49
N LEU A 50 -11.01 -7.49 4.25
CA LEU A 50 -10.90 -6.39 3.28
C LEU A 50 -11.72 -5.19 3.77
N ARG A 51 -11.12 -4.01 3.69
CA ARG A 51 -11.78 -2.74 4.04
C ARG A 51 -12.40 -2.14 2.80
N ASP A 52 -13.63 -1.70 2.93
CA ASP A 52 -14.30 -0.87 1.92
C ASP A 52 -13.84 0.59 2.08
N VAL A 53 -12.79 0.95 1.36
CA VAL A 53 -12.22 2.29 1.32
C VAL A 53 -11.97 2.68 -0.13
N SER A 54 -12.11 3.97 -0.44
CA SER A 54 -11.71 4.47 -1.75
C SER A 54 -10.20 4.31 -1.93
N LEU A 55 -9.81 3.53 -2.96
CA LEU A 55 -8.41 3.32 -3.32
C LEU A 55 -7.84 4.48 -4.15
N GLN A 56 -8.67 5.44 -4.59
CA GLN A 56 -8.25 6.55 -5.43
C GLN A 56 -7.09 7.35 -4.80
N SER A 57 -7.15 7.59 -3.50
CA SER A 57 -6.07 8.30 -2.77
C SER A 57 -4.74 7.56 -2.80
N CYS A 58 -4.75 6.23 -2.89
CA CYS A 58 -3.55 5.41 -3.06
C CYS A 58 -2.95 5.64 -4.46
N PHE A 59 -3.78 5.60 -5.51
CA PHE A 59 -3.34 5.87 -6.88
C PHE A 59 -2.79 7.29 -7.04
N ASP A 60 -3.50 8.30 -6.53
CA ASP A 60 -3.13 9.71 -6.69
C ASP A 60 -1.76 10.03 -6.07
N CYS A 61 -1.43 9.41 -4.92
CA CYS A 61 -0.15 9.63 -4.25
C CYS A 61 0.99 8.77 -4.83
N HIS A 62 0.71 7.52 -5.21
CA HIS A 62 1.76 6.60 -5.68
C HIS A 62 2.07 6.71 -7.18
N ARG A 63 1.13 7.18 -8.01
CA ARG A 63 1.35 7.32 -9.46
C ARG A 63 2.52 8.27 -9.79
N PRO A 64 2.61 9.50 -9.25
CA PRO A 64 3.74 10.39 -9.55
C PRO A 64 5.10 9.79 -9.16
N VAL A 65 5.13 8.93 -8.14
CA VAL A 65 6.36 8.27 -7.68
C VAL A 65 6.74 7.09 -8.59
N GLY A 66 5.74 6.34 -9.07
CA GLY A 66 5.92 5.34 -10.12
C GLY A 66 6.38 5.96 -11.44
N ASP A 67 5.79 7.10 -11.84
CA ASP A 67 6.18 7.87 -13.04
C ASP A 67 7.64 8.36 -12.93
N ALA A 68 8.13 8.63 -11.72
CA ALA A 68 9.53 8.96 -11.43
C ALA A 68 10.48 7.74 -11.42
N GLY A 69 9.98 6.53 -11.71
CA GLY A 69 10.76 5.29 -11.81
C GLY A 69 10.97 4.55 -10.49
N PHE A 70 10.27 4.95 -9.41
CA PHE A 70 10.33 4.25 -8.13
C PHE A 70 9.17 3.26 -8.01
N ASP A 71 9.48 1.97 -8.12
CA ASP A 71 8.58 0.89 -7.75
C ASP A 71 8.88 0.55 -6.27
N PHE A 72 7.99 0.90 -5.33
CA PHE A 72 8.12 0.72 -3.86
C PHE A 72 8.25 -0.75 -3.39
N VAL A 73 8.73 -1.65 -4.24
CA VAL A 73 8.97 -3.06 -3.94
C VAL A 73 10.24 -3.17 -3.10
N TYR A 74 10.08 -3.51 -1.83
CA TYR A 74 11.17 -4.07 -1.06
C TYR A 74 11.28 -5.56 -1.40
N VAL A 75 12.33 -5.95 -2.14
CA VAL A 75 12.67 -7.36 -2.33
C VAL A 75 13.60 -7.77 -1.19
N SER A 76 13.13 -8.64 -0.28
CA SER A 76 14.04 -9.30 0.66
C SER A 76 15.04 -10.15 -0.13
N PRO A 77 16.35 -10.10 0.19
CA PRO A 77 17.34 -11.01 -0.40
C PRO A 77 16.98 -12.49 -0.27
N GLU A 78 16.14 -12.86 0.69
CA GLU A 78 15.69 -14.23 0.96
C GLU A 78 14.60 -14.72 -0.01
N MET A 79 13.99 -13.81 -0.79
CA MET A 79 12.92 -14.09 -1.76
C MET A 79 13.41 -14.00 -3.21
N ARG A 80 14.73 -14.05 -3.44
CA ARG A 80 15.38 -14.05 -4.76
C ARG A 80 15.85 -15.44 -5.12
#